data_AF-A0A920Q2L5-F1
#
_entry.id   AF-A0A920Q2L5-F1
#
_cell.length_a   1.000
_cell.length_b   1.000
_cell.length_c   1.000
_cell.angle_alpha   90.00
_cell.angle_beta   90.00
_cell.angle_gamma   90.00
#
_symmetry.space_group_name_H-M   'P 1'
#
loop_
_entity.id
_entity.type
_entity.pdbx_description
1 polymer ?
#
loop_
_entity_poly.entity_id
_entity_poly.type
_entity_poly.pdbx_seq_one_letter_code
_entity_poly.pdbx_strand_id
1 'polypeptide(L)'
;MSMGVPVTQLPEADRARAEAFAGEVTPAVITRALEALGTALVAMRRSPDPRVDLEVALVRLTSAATPSGVMGGPVPSSAASDGAEAAIASLTKRVERLEAVLESGGGLPAAPSAPVVSSAASAPPVPPPPVPPPPVPPPFWTG
;
A
#
# COMPACT_ATOMS: atom_id res chain seq x y z
N MET A 1 12.26 16.23 0.61
CA MET A 1 12.74 17.07 -0.52
C MET A 1 11.57 17.15 -1.49
N SER A 2 10.88 18.29 -1.60
CA SER A 2 9.75 18.44 -2.53
C SER A 2 10.29 18.87 -3.88
N MET A 3 9.86 18.23 -4.98
CA MET A 3 10.32 18.49 -6.35
C MET A 3 9.84 19.85 -6.92
N GLY A 4 9.37 20.78 -6.05
CA GLY A 4 9.05 22.16 -6.41
C GLY A 4 7.84 22.35 -7.33
N VAL A 5 7.16 21.28 -7.73
CA VAL A 5 5.98 21.34 -8.61
C VAL A 5 4.77 21.79 -7.80
N PRO A 6 4.04 22.84 -8.24
CA PRO A 6 2.81 23.26 -7.59
C PRO A 6 1.74 22.15 -7.65
N VAL A 7 1.34 21.62 -6.50
CA VAL A 7 0.24 20.63 -6.36
C VAL A 7 -1.15 21.29 -6.36
N THR A 8 -1.24 22.56 -6.75
CA THR A 8 -2.49 23.34 -6.79
C THR A 8 -3.50 22.79 -7.80
N GLN A 9 -3.04 22.00 -8.77
CA GLN A 9 -3.88 21.38 -9.80
C GLN A 9 -4.52 20.05 -9.37
N LEU A 10 -4.13 19.49 -8.22
CA LEU A 10 -4.70 18.26 -7.70
C LEU A 10 -5.93 18.52 -6.82
N PRO A 11 -6.96 17.66 -6.86
CA PRO A 11 -8.02 17.63 -5.85
C PRO A 11 -7.42 17.46 -4.45
N GLU A 12 -8.08 17.98 -3.42
CA GLU A 12 -7.56 18.00 -2.04
C GLU A 12 -7.18 16.59 -1.53
N ALA A 13 -8.01 15.59 -1.81
CA ALA A 13 -7.75 14.20 -1.44
C ALA A 13 -6.51 13.60 -2.13
N ASP A 14 -6.21 14.04 -3.34
CA ASP A 14 -5.04 13.57 -4.10
C ASP A 14 -3.78 14.32 -3.68
N ARG A 15 -3.92 15.60 -3.31
CA ARG A 15 -2.85 16.40 -2.72
C ARG A 15 -2.38 15.78 -1.39
N ALA A 16 -3.30 15.47 -0.48
CA ALA A 16 -2.97 14.85 0.81
C ALA A 16 -2.25 13.49 0.63
N ARG A 17 -2.70 12.66 -0.32
CA ARG A 17 -2.03 11.40 -0.66
C ARG A 17 -0.64 11.61 -1.23
N ALA A 18 -0.47 12.57 -2.13
CA ALA A 18 0.82 12.89 -2.73
C ALA A 18 1.82 13.42 -1.70
N GLU A 19 1.37 14.25 -0.75
CA GLU A 19 2.22 14.77 0.34
C GLU A 19 2.66 13.68 1.32
N ALA A 20 1.74 12.79 1.71
CA ALA A 20 2.08 11.63 2.54
C ALA A 20 3.11 10.73 1.86
N PHE A 21 2.89 10.40 0.58
CA PHE A 21 3.81 9.61 -0.23
C PHE A 21 5.18 10.30 -0.39
N ALA A 22 5.21 11.61 -0.61
CA ALA A 22 6.46 12.37 -0.71
C ALA A 22 7.28 12.37 0.59
N GLY A 23 6.63 12.20 1.74
CA GLY A 23 7.29 12.01 3.03
C GLY A 23 8.00 10.66 3.17
N GLU A 24 7.48 9.62 2.52
CA GLU A 24 8.01 8.24 2.56
C GLU A 24 9.10 7.99 1.51
N VAL A 25 9.08 8.74 0.41
CA VAL A 25 10.03 8.57 -0.69
C VAL A 25 11.32 9.37 -0.44
N THR A 26 12.38 8.64 -0.09
CA THR A 26 13.72 9.23 0.10
C THR A 26 14.39 9.57 -1.23
N PRO A 27 15.35 10.52 -1.26
CA PRO A 27 16.11 10.84 -2.47
C PRO A 27 16.78 9.62 -3.14
N ALA A 28 17.29 8.67 -2.33
CA ALA A 28 17.90 7.44 -2.83
C ALA A 28 16.90 6.52 -3.57
N VAL A 29 15.64 6.51 -3.13
CA VAL A 29 14.57 5.77 -3.82
C VAL A 29 14.27 6.42 -5.17
N ILE A 30 14.23 7.75 -5.23
CA ILE A 30 13.99 8.49 -6.48
C ILE A 30 15.09 8.21 -7.50
N THR A 31 16.36 8.34 -7.11
CA THR A 31 17.49 8.10 -8.04
C THR A 31 17.50 6.68 -8.56
N ARG A 32 17.27 5.68 -7.69
CA ARG A 32 17.19 4.28 -8.10
C ARG A 32 16.02 4.01 -9.04
N ALA A 33 14.86 4.63 -8.80
CA ALA A 33 13.71 4.52 -9.69
C ALA A 33 14.03 5.10 -11.08
N LEU A 34 14.70 6.25 -11.13
CA LEU A 34 15.11 6.88 -12.38
C LEU A 34 16.16 6.05 -13.13
N GLU A 35 17.11 5.41 -12.43
CA GLU A 35 18.09 4.49 -13.05
C GLU A 35 17.41 3.25 -13.65
N ALA A 36 16.44 2.66 -12.94
CA ALA A 36 15.67 1.53 -13.44
C ALA A 36 14.84 1.91 -14.67
N LEU A 37 14.18 3.07 -14.64
CA LEU A 37 13.44 3.60 -15.80
C LEU A 37 14.37 3.91 -16.97
N GLY A 38 15.53 4.52 -16.72
CA GLY A 38 16.53 4.81 -17.75
C GLY A 38 17.05 3.54 -18.42
N THR A 39 17.29 2.49 -17.63
CA THR A 39 17.71 1.16 -18.13
C THR A 39 16.64 0.56 -19.04
N ALA A 40 15.37 0.61 -18.63
CA ALA A 40 14.25 0.14 -19.44
C ALA A 40 14.12 0.93 -20.75
N LEU A 41 14.18 2.27 -20.70
CA LEU A 41 14.11 3.13 -21.88
C LEU A 41 15.23 2.85 -22.89
N VAL A 42 16.44 2.47 -22.42
CA VAL A 42 17.53 2.07 -23.31
C VAL A 42 17.26 0.70 -23.96
N ALA A 43 16.75 -0.27 -23.20
CA ALA A 43 16.39 -1.60 -23.70
C ALA A 43 15.30 -1.53 -24.79
N MET A 44 14.27 -0.71 -24.55
CA MET A 44 13.16 -0.47 -25.47
C MET A 44 13.61 -0.16 -26.90
N ARG A 45 14.75 0.52 -27.08
CA ARG A 45 15.26 0.90 -28.41
C ARG A 45 15.60 -0.28 -29.32
N ARG A 46 15.80 -1.47 -28.75
CA ARG A 46 16.22 -2.68 -29.47
C ARG A 46 15.26 -3.85 -29.29
N SER A 47 14.22 -3.67 -28.49
CA SER A 47 13.27 -4.73 -28.17
C SER A 47 12.22 -4.93 -29.27
N PRO A 48 11.82 -6.19 -29.53
CA PRO A 48 10.76 -6.51 -30.49
C PRO A 48 9.41 -5.84 -30.18
N ASP A 49 9.08 -5.74 -28.88
CA ASP A 49 7.99 -4.90 -28.37
C ASP A 49 8.52 -4.02 -27.22
N PRO A 50 8.67 -2.70 -27.42
CA PRO A 50 9.22 -1.80 -26.40
C PRO A 50 8.29 -1.64 -25.18
N ARG A 51 6.99 -1.95 -25.26
CA ARG A 51 6.10 -1.75 -24.11
C ARG A 51 6.40 -2.71 -22.97
N VAL A 52 6.77 -3.94 -23.31
CA VAL A 52 7.03 -5.02 -22.35
C VAL A 52 8.16 -4.65 -21.39
N ASP A 53 9.26 -4.06 -21.87
CA ASP A 53 10.39 -3.65 -21.02
C ASP A 53 9.96 -2.61 -19.97
N LEU A 54 9.12 -1.66 -20.38
CA LEU A 54 8.62 -0.62 -19.48
C LEU A 54 7.63 -1.21 -18.45
N GLU A 55 6.74 -2.09 -18.88
CA GLU A 55 5.79 -2.78 -18.00
C GLU A 55 6.51 -3.59 -16.92
N VAL A 56 7.53 -4.37 -17.31
CA VAL A 56 8.33 -5.15 -16.37
C VAL A 56 9.05 -4.24 -15.37
N ALA A 57 9.61 -3.11 -15.83
CA ALA A 57 10.26 -2.15 -14.95
C ALA A 57 9.27 -1.53 -13.94
N LEU A 58 8.07 -1.15 -14.38
CA LEU A 58 7.03 -0.58 -13.51
C LEU A 58 6.50 -1.59 -12.49
N VAL A 59 6.26 -2.84 -12.91
CA VAL A 59 5.84 -3.93 -12.00
C VAL A 59 6.92 -4.17 -10.93
N ARG A 60 8.20 -4.19 -11.32
CA ARG A 60 9.30 -4.37 -10.37
C ARG A 60 9.45 -3.20 -9.40
N LEU A 61 9.35 -1.97 -9.89
CA LEU A 61 9.45 -0.77 -9.04
C LEU A 61 8.32 -0.70 -8.01
N THR A 62 7.10 -1.07 -8.40
CA THR A 62 5.94 -1.06 -7.50
C THR A 62 5.90 -2.27 -6.58
N SER A 63 6.42 -3.42 -7.00
CA SER A 63 6.61 -4.60 -6.14
C SER A 63 7.70 -4.39 -5.08
N ALA A 64 8.76 -3.64 -5.41
CA ALA A 64 9.84 -3.32 -4.47
C ALA A 64 9.50 -2.17 -3.51
N ALA A 65 8.42 -1.43 -3.77
CA ALA A 65 7.95 -0.34 -2.94
C ALA A 65 7.19 -0.82 -1.68
N THR A 66 6.94 -2.12 -1.51
CA THR A 66 6.57 -2.64 -0.19
C THR A 66 7.72 -2.38 0.79
N PRO A 67 7.46 -1.73 1.94
CA PRO A 67 8.45 -1.05 2.78
C PRO A 67 9.35 -1.99 3.61
N SER A 68 9.81 -3.10 3.03
CA SER A 68 10.93 -3.87 3.57
C SER A 68 12.19 -3.42 2.86
N GLY A 69 12.73 -2.29 3.32
CA GLY A 69 13.96 -1.70 2.81
C GLY A 69 15.14 -2.66 2.97
N VAL A 70 15.40 -3.48 1.96
CA VAL A 70 16.68 -4.17 1.76
C VAL A 70 17.00 -4.18 0.26
N MET A 71 17.94 -3.30 -0.07
CA MET A 71 19.02 -3.44 -1.07
C MET A 71 18.68 -3.43 -2.57
N GLY A 72 19.47 -2.61 -3.28
CA GLY A 72 19.61 -2.73 -4.73
C GLY A 72 20.61 -1.76 -5.32
N GLY A 73 21.90 -2.01 -5.04
CA GLY A 73 22.96 -1.73 -6.02
C GLY A 73 22.89 -2.77 -7.15
N PRO A 74 23.66 -2.60 -8.24
CA PRO A 74 23.56 -3.46 -9.42
C PRO A 74 23.86 -4.91 -9.05
N VAL A 75 22.80 -5.72 -8.95
CA VAL A 75 22.91 -7.15 -8.71
C VAL A 75 23.26 -7.83 -10.04
N PRO A 76 24.36 -8.60 -10.13
CA PRO A 76 24.50 -9.56 -11.21
C PRO A 76 23.29 -10.50 -11.16
N SER A 77 22.80 -11.01 -12.29
CA SER A 77 21.53 -11.76 -12.38
C SER A 77 21.41 -12.99 -11.45
N SER A 78 22.51 -13.44 -10.83
CA SER A 78 22.53 -14.46 -9.76
C SER A 78 22.17 -13.90 -8.37
N ALA A 79 22.54 -12.65 -8.06
CA ALA A 79 22.32 -12.07 -6.74
C ALA A 79 20.85 -11.67 -6.48
N ALA A 80 20.04 -11.52 -7.53
CA ALA A 80 18.60 -11.32 -7.38
C ALA A 80 17.89 -12.61 -6.92
N SER A 81 18.30 -13.79 -7.41
CA SER A 81 17.82 -15.07 -6.89
C SER A 81 18.34 -15.32 -5.48
N ASP A 82 19.59 -14.98 -5.18
CA ASP A 82 20.15 -15.13 -3.83
C ASP A 82 19.41 -14.28 -2.79
N GLY A 83 19.01 -13.05 -3.17
CA GLY A 83 18.19 -12.18 -2.32
C GLY A 83 16.77 -12.71 -2.11
N ALA A 84 16.15 -13.26 -3.15
CA ALA A 84 14.84 -13.89 -3.06
C ALA A 84 14.88 -15.16 -2.19
N GLU A 85 15.90 -16.00 -2.36
CA GLU A 85 16.12 -17.22 -1.59
C GLU A 85 16.40 -16.90 -0.11
N ALA A 86 17.21 -15.87 0.17
CA ALA A 86 17.43 -15.37 1.53
C ALA A 86 16.15 -14.80 2.17
N ALA A 87 15.31 -14.11 1.39
CA ALA A 87 14.03 -13.60 1.86
C ALA A 87 13.04 -14.73 2.18
N ILE A 88 12.98 -15.76 1.34
CA ILE A 88 12.18 -16.98 1.58
C ILE A 88 12.66 -17.68 2.85
N ALA A 89 13.98 -17.89 3.00
CA ALA A 89 14.55 -18.52 4.19
C ALA A 89 14.26 -17.74 5.47
N SER A 90 14.34 -16.41 5.41
CA SER A 90 13.99 -15.52 6.54
C SER A 90 12.50 -15.61 6.90
N LEU A 91 11.62 -15.66 5.91
CA LEU A 91 10.18 -15.81 6.11
C LEU A 91 9.84 -17.17 6.74
N THR A 92 10.41 -18.26 6.22
CA THR A 92 10.23 -19.62 6.78
C THR A 92 10.62 -19.65 8.26
N LYS A 93 11.80 -19.13 8.60
CA LYS A 93 12.26 -19.08 10.00
C LYS A 93 11.34 -18.25 10.90
N ARG A 94 10.74 -17.19 10.37
CA ARG A 94 9.79 -16.36 11.11
C ARG A 94 8.45 -17.08 11.33
N VAL A 95 7.98 -17.84 10.34
CA VAL A 95 6.77 -18.68 10.46
C VAL A 95 7.00 -19.79 11.48
N GLU A 96 8.11 -20.52 11.41
CA GLU A 96 8.45 -21.56 12.39
C GLU A 96 8.49 -21.02 13.83
N ARG A 97 9.06 -19.82 14.04
CA ARG A 97 9.04 -19.16 15.35
C ARG A 97 7.61 -18.83 15.80
N LEU A 98 6.76 -18.39 14.89
CA LEU A 98 5.38 -18.04 15.20
C LEU A 98 4.56 -19.29 15.55
N GLU A 99 4.74 -20.37 14.80
CA GLU A 99 4.13 -21.67 15.05
C GLU A 99 4.58 -22.22 16.42
N ALA A 100 5.87 -22.18 16.73
CA ALA A 100 6.37 -22.59 18.05
C ALA A 100 5.76 -21.78 19.21
N VAL A 101 5.55 -20.47 19.03
CA VAL A 101 4.89 -19.61 20.03
C VAL A 101 3.41 -19.98 20.17
N LEU A 102 2.72 -20.25 19.07
CA LEU A 102 1.32 -20.68 19.06
C LEU A 102 1.14 -22.07 19.69
N GLU A 103 2.01 -23.02 19.36
CA GLU A 103 2.04 -24.38 19.91
C GLU A 103 2.41 -24.39 21.39
N SER A 104 3.29 -23.49 21.83
CA SER A 104 3.63 -23.33 23.26
C SER A 104 2.50 -22.72 24.11
N GLY A 105 1.33 -22.46 23.52
CA GLY A 105 0.15 -21.98 24.24
C GLY A 105 0.26 -20.50 24.63
N GLY A 106 1.02 -19.70 23.89
CA GLY A 106 1.16 -18.26 24.08
C GLY A 106 -0.15 -17.51 23.81
N GLY A 107 -1.09 -17.59 24.76
CA GLY A 107 -2.19 -16.66 24.86
C GLY A 107 -1.65 -15.23 24.92
N LEU A 108 -2.40 -14.30 24.31
CA LEU A 108 -2.22 -12.86 24.47
C LEU A 108 -1.88 -12.55 25.94
N PRO A 109 -0.91 -11.67 26.23
CA PRO A 109 -0.63 -11.30 27.60
C PRO A 109 -1.92 -10.85 28.26
N ALA A 110 -2.28 -11.50 29.37
CA ALA A 110 -3.39 -11.10 30.21
C ALA A 110 -3.19 -9.61 30.54
N ALA A 111 -4.08 -8.77 30.01
CA ALA A 111 -4.14 -7.37 30.38
C ALA A 111 -4.24 -7.28 31.91
N PRO A 112 -3.53 -6.36 32.57
CA PRO A 112 -3.79 -6.09 33.98
C PRO A 112 -5.25 -5.67 34.10
N SER A 113 -5.99 -6.36 34.97
CA SER A 113 -7.41 -6.17 35.24
C SER A 113 -7.76 -4.68 35.31
N ALA A 114 -8.45 -4.19 34.29
CA ALA A 114 -9.13 -2.91 34.37
C ALA A 114 -10.20 -3.01 35.47
N PRO A 115 -10.40 -1.97 36.30
CA PRO A 115 -11.51 -1.97 37.24
C PRO A 115 -12.81 -2.04 36.44
N VAL A 116 -13.63 -3.04 36.74
CA VAL A 116 -15.01 -3.15 36.27
C VAL A 116 -15.81 -1.97 36.83
N VAL A 117 -15.89 -0.89 36.06
CA VAL A 117 -16.99 0.07 36.23
C VAL A 117 -18.20 -0.54 35.53
N SER A 118 -19.09 -1.13 36.34
CA SER A 118 -20.48 -1.36 35.94
C SER A 118 -21.06 -0.04 35.45
N SER A 119 -21.25 0.09 34.14
CA SER A 119 -22.17 1.06 33.56
C SER A 119 -23.20 0.27 32.76
N ALA A 120 -24.44 0.36 33.23
CA ALA A 120 -25.58 -0.40 32.78
C ALA A 120 -25.77 -0.33 31.25
N ALA A 121 -26.10 -1.48 30.67
CA ALA A 121 -26.53 -1.60 29.28
C ALA A 121 -27.78 -0.74 29.04
N SER A 122 -27.63 0.33 28.25
CA SER A 122 -28.75 0.94 27.56
C SER A 122 -28.85 0.27 26.18
N ALA A 123 -29.95 -0.45 25.96
CA ALA A 123 -30.23 -1.20 24.74
C ALA A 123 -30.11 -0.32 23.47
N PRO A 124 -29.70 -0.88 22.31
CA PRO A 124 -29.66 -0.13 21.06
C PRO A 124 -31.09 0.28 20.66
N PRO A 125 -31.35 1.55 20.28
CA PRO A 125 -32.63 1.91 19.69
C PRO A 125 -32.79 1.20 18.34
N VAL A 126 -33.94 0.54 18.16
CA VAL A 126 -34.36 -0.06 16.90
C VAL A 126 -34.39 1.03 15.80
N PRO A 127 -33.88 0.76 14.58
CA PRO A 127 -33.92 1.75 13.51
C PRO A 127 -35.37 2.13 13.16
N PRO A 128 -35.67 3.42 12.87
CA PRO A 128 -36.99 3.83 12.44
C PRO A 128 -37.34 3.22 11.06
N PRO A 129 -38.64 3.00 10.77
CA PRO A 129 -39.08 2.49 9.48
C PRO A 129 -38.72 3.46 8.34
N PRO A 130 -38.54 2.96 7.09
CA PRO A 130 -38.21 3.80 5.95
C PRO A 130 -39.31 4.82 5.64
N VAL A 131 -38.91 6.05 5.36
CA VAL A 131 -39.81 7.16 4.99
C VAL A 131 -40.35 6.92 3.57
N PRO A 132 -41.66 7.09 3.32
CA PRO A 132 -42.23 6.95 1.96
C PRO A 132 -41.68 8.05 1.02
N PRO A 133 -41.57 7.76 -0.29
CA PRO A 133 -41.08 8.73 -1.27
C PRO A 133 -42.01 9.94 -1.38
N PRO A 134 -41.47 11.14 -1.68
CA PRO A 134 -42.28 12.34 -1.88
C PRO A 134 -43.23 12.19 -3.07
N PRO A 135 -44.43 12.80 -3.02
CA PRO A 135 -45.36 12.77 -4.14
C PRO A 135 -44.74 13.44 -5.37
N VAL A 136 -44.91 12.81 -6.52
CA VAL A 136 -44.47 13.30 -7.82
C VAL A 136 -45.21 14.60 -8.13
N PRO A 137 -44.52 15.71 -8.48
CA PRO A 137 -45.20 16.94 -8.88
C PRO A 137 -45.98 16.70 -10.18
N PRO A 138 -47.17 17.32 -10.36
CA PRO A 138 -47.94 17.18 -11.58
C PRO A 138 -47.15 17.77 -12.77
N PRO A 139 -47.34 17.22 -13.99
CA PRO A 139 -46.63 17.70 -15.17
C PRO A 139 -47.07 19.12 -15.49
N PHE A 140 -46.11 20.04 -15.59
CA PHE A 140 -46.32 21.41 -16.04
C PHE A 140 -46.54 21.40 -17.56
N TRP A 141 -47.80 21.34 -17.99
CA TRP A 141 -48.23 21.71 -19.33
C TRP A 141 -48.93 23.06 -19.24
N THR A 142 -48.32 24.08 -19.85
CA THR A 142 -48.87 25.36 -20.37
C THR A 142 -47.71 26.37 -20.41
N GLY A 143 -47.41 27.09 -21.48
CA GLY A 143 -48.00 27.25 -22.81
C GLY A 143 -47.10 28.20 -23.61
#